data_AF-A0A4Q0HSL6-F1
#
_entry.id   AF-A0A4Q0HSL6-F1
#
_cell.length_a   1.000
_cell.length_b   1.000
_cell.length_c   1.000
_cell.angle_alpha   90.00
_cell.angle_beta   90.00
_cell.angle_gamma   90.00
#
_symmetry.space_group_name_H-M   'P 1'
#
loop_
_entity.id
_entity.type
_entity.pdbx_description
1 polymer ?
#
loop_
_entity_poly.entity_id
_entity_poly.type
_entity_poly.pdbx_seq_one_letter_code
_entity_poly.pdbx_strand_id
1 'polypeptide(L)'
;MFDRNPLVPELIVTRLGASLAFWIEQLGFAIAYQRAEEGFAYLDLNGAQIMLEQYGPEAGQWLTAPLQPPFGRGINLQIDVPAVAPILQRLAQIGWPLFRDVEDAWYRAGDVEAGQRQFIVQDPDGYLVRLVQRLGERPVEQA
;
A
#
# COMPACT_ATOMS: atom_id res chain seq x y z
N MET A 1 22.24 -0.33 -10.32
CA MET A 1 21.41 0.85 -10.61
C MET A 1 20.08 0.61 -9.92
N PHE A 2 19.58 1.57 -9.15
CA PHE A 2 18.27 1.43 -8.50
C PHE A 2 17.20 1.41 -9.59
N ASP A 3 16.49 0.29 -9.75
CA ASP A 3 15.43 0.17 -10.75
C ASP A 3 14.19 0.91 -10.24
N ARG A 4 13.71 1.87 -11.03
CA ARG A 4 12.64 2.79 -10.62
C ARG A 4 11.37 2.44 -11.35
N ASN A 5 10.31 2.21 -10.58
CA ASN A 5 8.97 2.06 -11.10
C ASN A 5 8.57 3.35 -11.81
N PRO A 6 7.98 3.29 -13.02
CA PRO A 6 7.51 4.48 -13.73
C PRO A 6 6.40 5.23 -12.99
N LEU A 7 5.71 4.61 -12.04
CA LEU A 7 4.73 5.25 -11.17
C LEU A 7 5.07 4.97 -9.71
N VAL A 8 5.31 6.04 -8.94
CA VAL A 8 5.63 5.96 -7.51
C VAL A 8 4.75 6.96 -6.77
N PRO A 9 3.79 6.50 -5.95
CA PRO A 9 3.03 7.38 -5.09
C PRO A 9 3.93 7.94 -3.97
N GLU A 10 3.76 9.21 -3.66
CA GLU A 10 4.33 9.83 -2.46
C GLU A 10 3.20 10.13 -1.48
N LEU A 11 3.35 9.63 -0.25
CA LEU A 11 2.37 9.77 0.83
C LEU A 11 2.94 10.68 1.91
N ILE A 12 2.19 11.75 2.20
CA ILE A 12 2.49 12.61 3.33
C ILE A 12 1.95 11.94 4.59
N VAL A 13 2.82 11.68 5.57
CA VAL A 13 2.48 10.95 6.79
C VAL A 13 2.66 11.82 8.03
N THR A 14 1.85 11.62 9.06
CA THR A 14 1.95 12.47 10.27
C THR A 14 3.17 12.14 11.12
N ARG A 15 3.57 10.86 11.18
CA ARG A 15 4.76 10.39 11.92
C ARG A 15 5.48 9.30 11.15
N LEU A 16 6.61 9.63 10.52
CA LEU A 16 7.36 8.71 9.69
C LEU A 16 7.72 7.41 10.41
N GLY A 17 8.14 7.48 11.69
CA GLY A 17 8.49 6.27 12.44
C GLY A 17 7.31 5.30 12.63
N ALA A 18 6.08 5.79 12.81
CA ALA A 18 4.90 4.93 12.90
C ALA A 18 4.55 4.33 11.54
N SER A 19 4.65 5.13 10.48
CA SER A 19 4.42 4.64 9.11
C SER A 19 5.48 3.59 8.74
N LEU A 20 6.76 3.82 9.00
CA LEU A 20 7.82 2.82 8.74
C LEU A 20 7.57 1.50 9.49
N ALA A 21 7.19 1.55 10.77
CA ALA A 21 6.84 0.35 11.53
C ALA A 21 5.67 -0.42 10.86
N PHE A 22 4.65 0.29 10.39
CA PHE A 22 3.54 -0.34 9.66
C PHE A 22 3.97 -0.93 8.30
N TRP A 23 4.54 -0.10 7.44
CA TRP A 23 4.87 -0.46 6.06
C TRP A 23 5.97 -1.53 5.99
N ILE A 24 7.00 -1.46 6.84
CA ILE A 24 8.10 -2.43 6.87
C ILE A 24 7.70 -3.68 7.66
N GLU A 25 7.36 -3.52 8.94
CA GLU A 25 7.23 -4.68 9.83
C GLU A 25 5.93 -5.44 9.56
N GLN A 26 4.84 -4.74 9.19
CA GLN A 26 3.55 -5.38 8.96
C GLN A 26 3.35 -5.76 7.49
N LEU A 27 3.61 -4.85 6.55
CA LEU A 27 3.40 -5.14 5.13
C LEU A 27 4.60 -5.80 4.43
N GLY A 28 5.80 -5.71 5.01
CA GLY A 28 7.01 -6.39 4.51
C GLY A 28 7.85 -5.57 3.55
N PHE A 29 7.62 -4.26 3.43
CA PHE A 29 8.49 -3.39 2.63
C PHE A 29 9.91 -3.33 3.19
N ALA A 30 10.87 -2.96 2.36
CA ALA A 30 12.21 -2.61 2.76
C ALA A 30 12.52 -1.15 2.39
N ILE A 31 13.44 -0.53 3.12
CA ILE A 31 13.97 0.80 2.78
C ILE A 31 14.94 0.62 1.60
N ALA A 32 14.60 1.21 0.46
CA ALA A 32 15.51 1.33 -0.67
C ALA A 32 16.59 2.40 -0.41
N TYR A 33 16.15 3.57 0.07
CA TYR A 33 17.01 4.63 0.60
C TYR A 33 16.17 5.60 1.43
N GLN A 34 16.81 6.42 2.26
CA GLN A 34 16.14 7.38 3.12
C GLN A 34 16.97 8.65 3.29
N ARG A 35 16.30 9.73 3.65
CA ARG A 35 16.87 11.01 4.08
C ARG A 35 16.23 11.34 5.43
N ALA A 36 16.83 10.81 6.50
CA ALA A 36 16.22 10.86 7.82
C ALA A 36 16.12 12.30 8.34
N GLU A 37 17.10 13.13 7.98
CA GLU A 37 17.16 14.57 8.23
C GLU A 37 16.05 15.36 7.54
N GLU A 38 15.49 14.84 6.45
CA GLU A 38 14.35 15.42 5.72
C GLU A 38 13.02 14.75 6.09
N GLY A 39 13.01 13.74 6.97
CA GLY A 39 11.81 12.98 7.27
C GLY A 39 11.27 12.20 6.07
N PHE A 40 12.16 11.70 5.21
CA PHE A 40 11.82 11.02 3.97
C PHE A 40 12.33 9.57 3.93
N ALA A 41 11.50 8.65 3.41
CA ALA A 41 11.90 7.29 3.11
C ALA A 41 11.34 6.81 1.76
N TYR A 42 12.15 6.09 1.00
CA TYR A 42 11.76 5.41 -0.21
C TYR A 42 11.70 3.91 0.06
N LEU A 43 10.55 3.29 -0.16
CA LEU A 43 10.28 1.90 0.14
C LEU A 43 10.12 1.06 -1.12
N ASP A 44 10.53 -0.21 -1.06
CA ASP A 44 10.32 -1.20 -2.11
C ASP A 44 9.75 -2.50 -1.51
N LEU A 45 8.80 -3.10 -2.23
CA LEU A 45 8.31 -4.45 -2.00
C LEU A 45 8.20 -5.17 -3.35
N ASN A 46 9.27 -5.89 -3.73
CA ASN A 46 9.34 -6.64 -4.99
C ASN A 46 9.04 -5.76 -6.23
N GLY A 47 9.54 -4.51 -6.24
CA GLY A 47 9.31 -3.55 -7.34
C GLY A 47 8.04 -2.70 -7.20
N ALA A 48 7.17 -2.98 -6.24
CA ALA A 48 6.15 -2.02 -5.80
C ALA A 48 6.83 -0.96 -4.94
N GLN A 49 6.79 0.30 -5.38
CA GLN A 49 7.58 1.38 -4.80
C GLN A 49 6.69 2.51 -4.29
N ILE A 50 7.00 3.02 -3.10
CA ILE A 50 6.25 4.08 -2.42
C ILE A 50 7.23 5.02 -1.71
N MET A 51 6.97 6.33 -1.76
CA MET A 51 7.67 7.31 -0.94
C MET A 51 6.80 7.70 0.26
N LEU A 52 7.43 7.83 1.43
CA LEU A 52 6.83 8.39 2.62
C LEU A 52 7.59 9.67 2.99
N GLU A 53 6.86 10.77 3.17
CA GLU A 53 7.40 12.05 3.60
C GLU A 53 6.65 12.53 4.84
N GLN A 54 7.36 12.83 5.92
CA GLN A 54 6.72 13.35 7.13
C GLN A 54 6.14 14.73 6.88
N TYR A 55 4.92 14.98 7.35
CA TYR A 55 4.31 16.29 7.28
C TYR A 55 5.17 17.33 8.03
N GLY A 56 5.52 18.40 7.32
CA GLY A 56 6.30 19.53 7.79
C GLY A 56 5.69 20.84 7.25
N PRO A 57 5.13 21.71 8.10
CA PRO A 57 4.44 22.92 7.63
C PRO A 57 5.36 23.90 6.89
N GLU A 58 6.67 23.85 7.15
CA GLU A 58 7.68 24.68 6.50
C GLU A 58 8.38 23.99 5.32
N ALA A 59 8.10 22.70 5.08
CA ALA A 59 8.82 21.89 4.10
C ALA A 59 8.37 22.13 2.64
N GLY A 60 7.37 23.01 2.41
CA GLY A 60 6.90 23.35 1.06
C GLY A 60 6.24 22.17 0.33
N GLN A 61 5.67 21.23 1.08
CA GLN A 61 5.07 19.99 0.56
C GLN A 61 3.90 20.27 -0.38
N TRP A 62 3.69 19.37 -1.34
CA TRP A 62 2.69 19.50 -2.41
C TRP A 62 1.27 19.22 -1.92
N LEU A 63 0.71 20.18 -1.18
CA LEU A 63 -0.65 20.15 -0.68
C LEU A 63 -1.55 21.02 -1.55
N THR A 64 -2.55 20.40 -2.18
CA THR A 64 -3.59 21.10 -2.94
C THR A 64 -4.73 21.61 -2.04
N ALA A 65 -4.83 21.09 -0.81
CA ALA A 65 -5.78 21.46 0.23
C ALA A 65 -5.24 21.07 1.61
N PRO A 66 -5.82 21.57 2.72
CA PRO A 66 -5.45 21.13 4.06
C PRO A 66 -5.62 19.61 4.23
N LEU A 67 -4.62 18.97 4.86
CA LEU A 67 -4.67 17.56 5.23
C LEU A 67 -5.75 17.33 6.30
N GLN A 68 -6.65 16.39 6.05
CA GLN A 68 -7.73 16.02 6.97
C GLN A 68 -7.80 14.49 7.06
N PRO A 69 -7.67 13.89 8.25
CA PRO A 69 -7.79 12.45 8.41
C PRO A 69 -9.20 11.92 8.06
N PRO A 70 -9.31 10.68 7.55
CA PRO A 70 -8.20 9.86 7.04
C PRO A 70 -7.60 10.49 5.78
N PHE A 71 -6.28 10.40 5.61
CA PHE A 71 -5.61 10.85 4.39
C PHE A 71 -5.92 9.91 3.22
N GLY A 72 -5.66 10.37 1.99
CA GLY A 72 -5.88 9.54 0.80
C GLY A 72 -7.34 9.30 0.42
N ARG A 73 -8.27 10.18 0.83
CA ARG A 73 -9.70 10.07 0.48
C ARG A 73 -9.89 9.99 -1.04
N GLY A 74 -10.53 8.93 -1.50
CA GLY A 74 -10.85 8.70 -2.91
C GLY A 74 -9.85 7.82 -3.68
N ILE A 75 -8.76 7.37 -3.05
CA ILE A 75 -7.80 6.45 -3.68
C ILE A 75 -7.63 5.16 -2.87
N ASN A 76 -7.13 4.12 -3.54
CA ASN A 76 -6.48 2.98 -2.89
C ASN A 76 -5.22 2.62 -3.68
N LEU A 77 -4.22 2.09 -2.99
CA LEU A 77 -2.99 1.60 -3.58
C LEU A 77 -3.09 0.08 -3.70
N GLN A 78 -3.26 -0.42 -4.93
CA GLN A 78 -3.17 -1.85 -5.17
C GLN A 78 -1.71 -2.27 -5.26
N ILE A 79 -1.33 -3.25 -4.45
CA ILE A 79 0.03 -3.79 -4.37
C ILE A 79 -0.06 -5.30 -4.54
N ASP A 80 0.57 -5.81 -5.60
CA ASP A 80 0.67 -7.24 -5.84
C ASP A 80 1.75 -7.83 -4.92
N VAL A 81 1.41 -8.90 -4.20
CA VAL A 81 2.28 -9.62 -3.29
C VAL A 81 2.27 -11.11 -3.60
N PRO A 82 3.39 -11.84 -3.36
CA PRO A 82 3.43 -13.28 -3.61
C PRO A 82 2.39 -14.07 -2.80
N ALA A 83 2.10 -13.63 -1.57
CA ALA A 83 1.10 -14.23 -0.71
C ALA A 83 0.55 -13.22 0.30
N VAL A 84 -0.78 -13.19 0.49
CA VAL A 84 -1.41 -12.33 1.50
C VAL A 84 -1.34 -12.92 2.91
N ALA A 85 -1.24 -14.25 3.04
CA ALA A 85 -1.35 -14.95 4.32
C ALA A 85 -0.30 -14.52 5.36
N PRO A 86 1.00 -14.36 5.03
CA PRO A 86 1.99 -13.88 6.00
C PRO A 86 1.72 -12.46 6.49
N ILE A 87 1.20 -11.58 5.63
CA ILE A 87 0.85 -10.20 6.00
C ILE A 87 -0.35 -10.19 6.95
N LEU A 88 -1.38 -10.97 6.63
CA LEU A 88 -2.57 -11.12 7.49
C LEU A 88 -2.20 -11.64 8.89
N GLN A 89 -1.26 -12.58 8.98
CA GLN A 89 -0.77 -13.09 10.27
C GLN A 89 -0.10 -11.99 11.11
N ARG A 90 0.77 -11.18 10.51
CA ARG A 90 1.44 -10.07 11.23
C ARG A 90 0.45 -9.01 11.71
N LEU A 91 -0.49 -8.63 10.84
CA LEU A 91 -1.56 -7.68 11.21
C LEU A 91 -2.44 -8.23 12.34
N ALA A 92 -2.81 -9.51 12.28
CA ALA A 92 -3.61 -10.16 13.33
C ALA A 92 -2.87 -10.23 14.68
N GLN A 93 -1.55 -10.47 14.68
CA GLN A 93 -0.74 -10.53 15.90
C GLN A 93 -0.77 -9.22 16.70
N ILE A 94 -0.90 -8.08 16.01
CA ILE A 94 -1.00 -6.76 16.64
C ILE A 94 -2.45 -6.25 16.74
N GLY A 95 -3.44 -7.05 16.29
CA GLY A 95 -4.85 -6.66 16.27
C GLY A 95 -5.17 -5.50 15.34
N TRP A 96 -4.43 -5.31 14.24
CA TRP A 96 -4.67 -4.23 13.31
C TRP A 96 -5.94 -4.50 12.47
N PRO A 97 -6.90 -3.57 12.40
CA PRO A 97 -8.18 -3.82 11.75
C PRO A 97 -8.03 -3.86 10.23
N LEU A 98 -8.78 -4.78 9.60
CA LEU A 98 -8.97 -4.77 8.16
C LEU A 98 -10.10 -3.80 7.81
N PHE A 99 -9.90 -2.98 6.78
CA PHE A 99 -10.96 -2.16 6.20
C PHE A 99 -11.91 -3.02 5.35
N ARG A 100 -11.37 -4.05 4.69
CA ARG A 100 -12.11 -5.13 4.03
C ARG A 100 -11.42 -6.46 4.32
N ASP A 101 -12.22 -7.43 4.77
CA ASP A 101 -11.76 -8.79 5.04
C ASP A 101 -11.20 -9.46 3.78
N VAL A 102 -10.45 -10.55 4.00
CA VAL A 102 -9.88 -11.32 2.91
C VAL A 102 -10.97 -12.04 2.11
N GLU A 103 -10.93 -11.91 0.79
CA GLU A 103 -11.81 -12.60 -0.13
C GLU A 103 -11.07 -13.03 -1.39
N ASP A 104 -11.60 -14.05 -2.07
CA ASP A 104 -11.21 -14.40 -3.43
C ASP A 104 -12.21 -13.72 -4.38
N ALA A 105 -11.74 -12.79 -5.19
CA ALA A 105 -12.56 -12.03 -6.14
C ALA A 105 -12.10 -12.32 -7.58
N TRP A 106 -13.08 -12.44 -8.48
CA TRP A 106 -12.85 -12.62 -9.92
C TRP A 106 -13.39 -11.39 -10.64
N TYR A 107 -12.52 -10.69 -11.36
CA TYR A 107 -12.88 -9.48 -12.08
C TYR A 107 -12.77 -9.69 -13.58
N ARG A 108 -13.83 -9.37 -14.31
CA ARG A 108 -13.81 -9.41 -15.78
C ARG A 108 -12.78 -8.42 -16.33
N ALA A 109 -11.85 -8.93 -17.12
CA ALA A 109 -10.86 -8.19 -17.88
C ALA A 109 -10.96 -8.61 -19.36
N GLY A 110 -11.88 -7.97 -20.09
CA GLY A 110 -12.20 -8.38 -21.46
C GLY A 110 -12.91 -9.74 -21.48
N ASP A 111 -12.28 -10.72 -22.14
CA ASP A 111 -12.81 -12.08 -22.35
C ASP A 111 -12.37 -13.09 -21.27
N VAL A 112 -11.57 -12.63 -20.31
CA VAL A 112 -11.14 -13.43 -19.15
C VAL A 112 -11.63 -12.80 -17.84
N GLU A 113 -11.64 -13.60 -16.79
CA GLU A 113 -11.72 -13.14 -15.41
C GLU A 113 -10.36 -13.31 -14.73
N ALA A 114 -9.83 -12.22 -14.18
CA ALA A 114 -8.62 -12.24 -13.37
C ALA A 114 -8.98 -12.50 -11.91
N GLY A 115 -8.48 -13.62 -11.39
CA GLY A 115 -8.68 -14.03 -10.00
C GLY A 115 -7.64 -13.39 -9.09
N GLN A 116 -8.10 -12.86 -7.97
CA GLN A 116 -7.24 -12.31 -6.93
C GLN A 116 -7.78 -12.63 -5.55
N ARG A 117 -6.88 -13.11 -4.69
CA ARG A 117 -7.08 -13.12 -3.25
C ARG A 117 -6.64 -11.77 -2.71
N GLN A 118 -7.53 -11.05 -2.05
CA GLN A 118 -7.31 -9.65 -1.70
C GLN A 118 -7.85 -9.32 -0.32
N PHE A 119 -7.29 -8.28 0.30
CA PHE A 119 -7.88 -7.60 1.45
C PHE A 119 -7.47 -6.12 1.42
N ILE A 120 -8.12 -5.28 2.23
CA ILE A 120 -7.79 -3.86 2.34
C ILE A 120 -7.52 -3.51 3.80
N VAL A 121 -6.44 -2.77 4.03
CA VAL A 121 -6.07 -2.21 5.33
C VAL A 121 -5.88 -0.69 5.21
N GLN A 122 -6.09 0.03 6.30
CA GLN A 122 -5.66 1.42 6.42
C GLN A 122 -4.27 1.48 7.04
N ASP A 123 -3.38 2.28 6.46
CA ASP A 123 -2.15 2.67 7.13
C ASP A 123 -2.44 3.62 8.32
N PRO A 124 -1.43 4.00 9.12
CA PRO A 124 -1.63 4.84 10.31
C PRO A 124 -2.33 6.19 10.05
N ASP A 125 -2.19 6.75 8.84
CA ASP A 125 -2.78 8.03 8.46
C ASP A 125 -4.11 7.87 7.69
N GLY A 126 -4.48 6.65 7.34
CA GLY A 126 -5.77 6.28 6.74
C GLY A 126 -5.71 5.97 5.25
N TYR A 127 -4.51 5.94 4.63
CA TYR A 127 -4.36 5.54 3.23
C TYR A 127 -4.83 4.09 3.05
N LEU A 128 -5.69 3.85 2.06
CA LEU A 128 -6.14 2.49 1.74
C LEU A 128 -5.08 1.72 0.97
N VAL A 129 -4.62 0.61 1.54
CA VAL A 129 -3.66 -0.30 0.95
C VAL A 129 -4.36 -1.62 0.62
N ARG A 130 -4.50 -1.93 -0.67
CA ARG A 130 -5.14 -3.15 -1.19
C ARG A 130 -4.07 -4.16 -1.59
N LEU A 131 -3.89 -5.19 -0.77
CA LEU A 131 -2.89 -6.23 -1.00
C LEU A 131 -3.50 -7.35 -1.83
N VAL A 132 -2.84 -7.74 -2.92
CA VAL A 132 -3.37 -8.68 -3.91
C VAL A 132 -2.41 -9.83 -4.14
N GLN A 133 -2.87 -11.05 -3.92
CA GLN A 133 -2.23 -12.27 -4.42
C GLN A 133 -2.97 -12.74 -5.68
N ARG A 134 -2.25 -12.90 -6.79
CA ARG A 134 -2.82 -13.38 -8.05
C ARG A 134 -3.18 -14.87 -7.97
N LEU A 135 -4.39 -15.22 -8.40
CA LEU A 135 -4.89 -16.60 -8.48
C LEU A 135 -4.85 -17.17 -9.90
N GLY A 136 -4.53 -16.34 -10.89
CA GLY A 136 -4.53 -16.68 -12.31
C GLY A 136 -5.74 -16.09 -13.04
N GLU A 137 -5.97 -16.59 -14.26
CA GLU A 137 -7.05 -16.15 -15.14
C GLU A 137 -7.93 -17.34 -15.54
N ARG A 138 -9.22 -17.09 -15.78
CA ARG A 138 -10.17 -18.07 -16.33
C ARG A 138 -11.03 -17.44 -17.43
N PRO A 139 -11.57 -18.20 -18.40
CA PRO A 139 -12.51 -17.66 -19.38
C PRO A 139 -13.78 -17.12 -18.70
N VAL A 140 -14.37 -16.06 -19.26
CA VAL A 140 -15.69 -15.60 -18.82
C VAL A 140 -16.73 -16.67 -19.17
N GLU A 141 -17.48 -17.14 -18.18
CA GLU A 141 -18.63 -18.02 -18.43
C GLU A 141 -19.66 -17.24 -19.27
N GLN A 142 -19.90 -17.70 -20.49
CA GLN A 142 -21.04 -17.24 -21.29
C GLN A 142 -22.30 -17.88 -20.69
N ALA A 143 -23.18 -17.05 -20.13
CA ALA A 143 -24.51 -17.46 -19.67
C ALA A 143 -25.36 -18.00 -20.83
#